data_AF-A0A0Q4JJ10-F1
#
_entry.id   AF-A0A0Q4JJ10-F1
#
_cell.length_a   1.000
_cell.length_b   1.000
_cell.length_c   1.000
_cell.angle_alpha   90.00
_cell.angle_beta   90.00
_cell.angle_gamma   90.00
#
_symmetry.space_group_name_H-M   'P 1'
#
loop_
_entity.id
_entity.type
_entity.pdbx_description
1 polymer ?
#
loop_
_entity_poly.entity_id
_entity_poly.type
_entity_poly.pdbx_seq_one_letter_code
_entity_poly.pdbx_strand_id
1 'polypeptide(L)'
;MIANISFLALLAVAVASGYAGISWWWMLIPAFLTAVGNIVGGPSYDRVIAANREGRLSVFPITLSIYILLTLPVAFFVRWIASLFA
;
A
#
# COMPACT_ATOMS: atom_id res chain seq x y z
N MET A 1 -11.20 1.70 -8.43
CA MET A 1 -12.05 2.12 -7.28
C MET A 1 -11.51 1.60 -5.95
N ILE A 2 -11.32 0.28 -5.79
CA ILE A 2 -10.80 -0.31 -4.53
C ILE A 2 -9.44 0.27 -4.11
N ALA A 3 -8.48 0.40 -5.05
CA ALA A 3 -7.16 0.97 -4.76
C ALA A 3 -7.25 2.39 -4.15
N ASN A 4 -8.14 3.24 -4.66
CA ASN A 4 -8.32 4.60 -4.17
C ASN A 4 -8.95 4.63 -2.77
N ILE A 5 -9.94 3.76 -2.53
CA ILE A 5 -10.57 3.64 -1.20
C ILE A 5 -9.54 3.16 -0.18
N SER A 6 -8.73 2.15 -0.53
CA SER A 6 -7.66 1.64 0.32
C SER A 6 -6.57 2.70 0.56
N PHE A 7 -6.26 3.53 -0.44
CA PHE A 7 -5.30 4.61 -0.26
C PHE A 7 -5.83 5.70 0.69
N LEU A 8 -7.09 6.09 0.57
CA LEU A 8 -7.73 6.99 1.54
C LEU A 8 -7.73 6.40 2.96
N ALA A 9 -8.01 5.10 3.09
CA ALA A 9 -7.93 4.41 4.37
C ALA A 9 -6.48 4.40 4.92
N LEU A 10 -5.47 4.25 4.07
CA LEU A 10 -4.06 4.35 4.48
C LEU A 10 -3.75 5.72 5.06
N LEU A 11 -4.20 6.80 4.41
CA LEU A 11 -4.01 8.15 4.91
C LEU A 11 -4.74 8.36 6.25
N ALA A 12 -5.98 7.89 6.37
CA ALA A 12 -6.74 7.97 7.62
C ALA A 12 -6.04 7.24 8.77
N VAL A 13 -5.52 6.03 8.53
CA VAL A 13 -4.78 5.25 9.53
C VAL A 13 -3.43 5.91 9.85
N ALA A 14 -2.76 6.52 8.88
CA ALA A 14 -1.53 7.29 9.11
C ALA A 14 -1.77 8.49 10.03
N VAL A 15 -2.84 9.25 9.78
CA VAL A 15 -3.26 10.36 10.65
C VAL A 15 -3.60 9.85 12.04
N ALA A 16 -4.40 8.79 12.15
CA ALA A 16 -4.80 8.23 13.43
C ALA A 16 -3.59 7.67 14.23
N SER A 17 -2.61 7.07 13.54
CA SER A 17 -1.36 6.61 14.14
C SER A 17 -0.47 7.75 14.63
N GLY A 18 -0.45 8.87 13.90
CA GLY A 18 0.33 10.05 14.28
C GLY A 18 -0.31 10.84 15.42
N TYR A 19 -1.61 11.13 15.31
CA TYR A 19 -2.36 11.97 16.25
C TYR A 19 -2.78 11.22 17.52
N ALA A 20 -3.35 10.02 17.40
CA ALA A 20 -3.89 9.25 18.53
C ALA A 20 -2.92 8.19 19.09
N GLY A 21 -1.68 8.13 18.57
CA GLY A 21 -0.67 7.17 19.01
C GLY A 21 -0.98 5.71 18.66
N ILE A 22 -1.92 5.45 17.75
CA ILE A 22 -2.23 4.08 17.28
C ILE A 22 -0.98 3.47 16.64
N SER A 23 -0.80 2.16 16.82
CA SER A 23 0.34 1.43 16.26
C SER A 23 0.46 1.62 14.74
N TRP A 24 1.66 1.98 14.28
CA TRP A 24 1.97 2.21 12.86
C TRP A 24 1.79 0.94 12.01
N TRP A 25 1.82 -0.25 12.63
CA TRP A 25 1.57 -1.54 11.99
C TRP A 25 0.24 -1.60 11.23
N TRP A 26 -0.78 -0.87 11.71
CA TRP A 26 -2.10 -0.83 11.07
C TRP A 26 -2.08 -0.19 9.68
N MET A 27 -1.03 0.57 9.32
CA MET A 27 -0.86 1.12 7.97
C MET A 27 -0.55 0.04 6.92
N LEU A 28 -0.03 -1.13 7.32
CA LEU A 28 0.34 -2.18 6.36
C LEU A 28 -0.87 -2.76 5.63
N ILE A 29 -2.01 -2.91 6.30
CA ILE A 29 -3.23 -3.48 5.72
C ILE A 29 -3.74 -2.63 4.54
N PRO A 30 -4.02 -1.32 4.71
CA PRO A 30 -4.47 -0.49 3.60
C PRO A 30 -3.37 -0.26 2.56
N ALA A 31 -2.09 -0.25 2.94
CA ALA A 31 -0.98 -0.22 1.96
C ALA A 31 -0.96 -1.46 1.06
N PHE A 32 -1.15 -2.65 1.65
CA PHE A 32 -1.27 -3.91 0.91
C PHE A 32 -2.47 -3.88 -0.06
N LEU A 33 -3.65 -3.48 0.42
CA LEU A 33 -4.86 -3.44 -0.42
C LEU A 33 -4.72 -2.43 -1.56
N THR A 34 -4.08 -1.28 -1.30
CA THR A 34 -3.76 -0.28 -2.33
C THR A 34 -2.82 -0.87 -3.39
N ALA A 35 -1.75 -1.55 -2.95
CA ALA A 35 -0.78 -2.18 -3.84
C ALA A 35 -1.42 -3.27 -4.72
N VAL A 36 -2.22 -4.16 -4.13
CA VAL A 36 -2.96 -5.18 -4.88
C VAL A 36 -3.93 -4.55 -5.87
N GLY A 37 -4.68 -3.53 -5.45
CA GLY A 37 -5.62 -2.83 -6.32
C GLY A 37 -4.93 -2.16 -7.51
N ASN A 38 -3.74 -1.60 -7.32
CA ASN A 38 -2.93 -1.00 -8.39
C ASN A 38 -2.31 -2.05 -9.33
N ILE A 39 -1.96 -3.23 -8.82
CA ILE A 39 -1.49 -4.34 -9.68
C ILE A 39 -2.62 -4.86 -10.54
N VAL A 40 -3.79 -5.13 -9.95
CA VAL A 40 -4.95 -5.73 -10.65
C VAL A 40 -5.58 -4.74 -11.63
N GLY A 41 -5.68 -3.46 -11.25
CA GLY A 41 -6.29 -2.42 -12.08
C GLY A 41 -5.33 -1.67 -13.00
N GLY A 42 -4.06 -2.08 -13.08
CA GLY A 42 -3.00 -1.33 -13.75
C GLY A 42 -2.23 -2.14 -14.79
N PRO A 43 -1.23 -1.52 -15.45
CA PRO A 43 -0.46 -2.15 -16.54
C PRO A 43 0.42 -3.32 -16.07
N SER A 44 0.62 -3.46 -14.76
CA SER A 44 1.38 -4.57 -14.16
C SER A 44 0.61 -5.89 -14.18
N TYR A 45 -0.72 -5.88 -14.35
CA TYR A 45 -1.55 -7.09 -14.33
C TYR A 45 -1.12 -8.09 -15.39
N ASP A 46 -1.06 -7.67 -16.66
CA ASP A 46 -0.74 -8.55 -17.79
C ASP A 46 0.65 -9.17 -17.63
N ARG A 47 1.62 -8.38 -17.15
CA ARG A 47 2.97 -8.84 -16.86
C ARG A 47 2.99 -9.92 -15.78
N VAL A 48 2.23 -9.73 -14.71
CA VAL A 48 2.14 -10.70 -13.60
C VAL A 48 1.46 -11.98 -14.06
N ILE A 49 0.36 -11.88 -14.81
CA ILE A 49 -0.37 -13.06 -15.30
C ILE A 49 0.46 -13.83 -16.33
N ALA A 50 1.17 -13.14 -17.23
CA ALA A 50 2.09 -13.78 -18.17
C ALA A 50 3.21 -14.53 -17.43
N ALA A 51 3.85 -13.88 -16.46
CA ALA A 51 4.88 -14.52 -15.64
C ALA A 51 4.34 -15.74 -14.87
N ASN A 52 3.12 -15.67 -14.33
CA ASN A 52 2.49 -16.80 -13.65
C ASN A 52 2.24 -17.98 -14.60
N ARG A 53 1.82 -17.71 -15.85
CA ARG A 53 1.64 -18.74 -16.89
C ARG A 53 2.97 -19.41 -17.27
N GLU A 54 4.08 -18.70 -17.17
CA GLU A 54 5.45 -19.21 -17.36
C GLU A 54 6.00 -19.92 -16.11
N GLY A 55 5.21 -20.08 -15.04
CA GLY A 55 5.65 -20.70 -13.78
C GLY A 55 6.46 -19.78 -12.86
N ARG A 56 6.61 -18.49 -13.20
CA ARG A 56 7.37 -17.51 -12.43
C ARG A 56 6.50 -16.82 -11.36
N LEU A 57 6.09 -17.58 -10.36
CA LEU A 57 5.20 -17.11 -9.28
C LEU A 57 5.79 -16.02 -8.38
N SER A 58 7.11 -15.81 -8.41
CA SER A 58 7.80 -14.76 -7.63
C SER A 58 7.54 -13.34 -8.17
N VAL A 59 7.05 -13.18 -9.40
CA VAL A 59 6.83 -11.86 -9.99
C VAL A 59 5.74 -11.09 -9.26
N PHE A 60 4.67 -11.76 -8.82
CA PHE A 60 3.62 -11.11 -8.03
C PHE A 60 4.12 -10.53 -6.70
N PRO A 61 4.73 -11.31 -5.77
CA PRO A 61 5.19 -10.78 -4.49
C PRO A 61 6.28 -9.70 -4.62
N ILE A 62 7.15 -9.79 -5.63
CA ILE A 62 8.13 -8.73 -5.91
C ILE A 62 7.43 -7.44 -6.31
N THR A 63 6.49 -7.52 -7.27
CA THR A 63 5.72 -6.36 -7.73
C THR A 63 4.93 -5.76 -6.57
N LEU A 64 4.26 -6.59 -5.78
CA LEU A 64 3.53 -6.17 -4.57
C LEU A 64 4.44 -5.42 -3.59
N SER A 65 5.62 -5.98 -3.31
CA SER A 65 6.58 -5.37 -2.38
C SER A 65 7.05 -4.00 -2.88
N ILE A 66 7.29 -3.85 -4.18
CA ILE A 66 7.64 -2.56 -4.79
C ILE A 66 6.53 -1.54 -4.57
N TYR A 67 5.27 -1.88 -4.86
CA TYR A 67 4.16 -0.95 -4.64
C TYR A 67 3.98 -0.58 -3.16
N ILE A 68 4.13 -1.54 -2.25
CA ILE A 68 4.08 -1.26 -0.80
C ILE A 68 5.22 -0.29 -0.41
N LEU A 69 6.44 -0.53 -0.87
CA LEU A 69 7.60 0.33 -0.61
C LEU A 69 7.47 1.74 -1.20
N LEU A 70 6.73 1.90 -2.29
CA LEU A 70 6.42 3.23 -2.85
C LEU A 70 5.32 3.95 -2.07
N THR A 71 4.38 3.20 -1.49
CA THR A 71 3.21 3.79 -0.81
C THR A 71 3.51 4.13 0.66
N LEU A 72 4.31 3.30 1.34
CA LEU A 72 4.62 3.48 2.77
C LEU A 72 5.32 4.80 3.10
N PRO A 73 6.31 5.30 2.34
CA PRO A 73 6.95 6.59 2.64
C PRO A 73 5.95 7.75 2.70
N VAL A 74 4.95 7.76 1.82
CA VAL A 74 3.87 8.76 1.83
C VAL A 74 3.06 8.65 3.13
N ALA A 75 2.68 7.44 3.53
CA ALA A 75 1.94 7.22 4.78
C ALA A 75 2.77 7.59 6.02
N PHE A 76 4.06 7.25 6.05
CA PHE A 76 4.95 7.63 7.14
C PHE A 76 5.16 9.15 7.22
N PHE A 77 5.24 9.83 6.09
CA PHE A 77 5.31 11.29 6.05
C PHE A 77 4.04 11.93 6.62
N VAL A 78 2.86 11.42 6.23
CA VAL A 78 1.57 11.87 6.78
C VAL A 78 1.47 11.62 8.28
N ARG A 79 1.89 10.44 8.74
CA ARG A 79 1.96 10.10 10.16
C ARG A 79 2.88 11.06 10.92
N TRP A 80 4.05 11.36 10.38
CA TRP A 80 5.01 12.28 10.98
C TRP A 80 4.42 13.68 11.13
N ILE A 81 3.78 14.22 10.08
CA ILE A 81 3.07 15.51 10.15
C ILE A 81 1.98 15.47 11.22
N ALA A 82 1.13 14.43 11.22
CA ALA A 82 0.03 14.30 12.18
C ALA A 82 0.52 14.24 13.64
N SER A 83 1.69 13.64 13.89
CA SER A 83 2.28 13.59 15.22
C SER A 83 2.75 14.93 15.78
N LEU A 84 2.88 15.96 14.93
CA LEU A 84 3.19 17.33 15.39
C LEU A 84 1.98 18.03 16.03
N PHE A 85 0.79 17.47 15.87
CA PHE A 85 -0.48 18.00 16.40
C PHE A 85 -1.08 17.11 17.50
N ALA A 86 -0.38 16.05 17.90
CA ALA A 86 -0.80 15.10 18.94
C ALA A 86 -0.69 15.70 20.35
#